data_AF-A0A7T7R9L0-F1
#
_entry.id   AF-A0A7T7R9L0-F1
#
_cell.length_a   1.000
_cell.length_b   1.000
_cell.length_c   1.000
_cell.angle_alpha   90.00
_cell.angle_beta   90.00
_cell.angle_gamma   90.00
#
_symmetry.space_group_name_H-M   'P 1'
#
loop_
_entity.id
_entity.type
_entity.pdbx_description
1 polymer ?
#
loop_
_entity_poly.entity_id
_entity_poly.type
_entity_poly.pdbx_seq_one_letter_code
_entity_poly.pdbx_strand_id
1 'polypeptide(L)' 'MQGLKQTAWVIGATGFIGKFLTAQLLKENYQVFAMCRNLRQQEAQLRDWLNSSGAVKN' A
#
# COMPACT_ATOMS: atom_id res chain seq x y z
N MET A 1 1.61 5.46 -24.67
CA MET A 1 0.34 4.74 -24.43
C MET A 1 0.37 4.25 -22.99
N GLN A 2 -0.44 4.82 -22.08
CA GLN A 2 -0.47 4.34 -20.69
C GLN A 2 -1.30 3.04 -20.69
N GLY A 3 -0.66 1.89 -20.44
CA GLY A 3 -1.36 0.61 -20.28
C GLY A 3 -2.29 0.63 -19.08
N LEU A 4 -3.29 -0.27 -19.06
CA LEU A 4 -4.22 -0.42 -17.94
C LEU A 4 -3.44 -0.62 -16.62
N LYS A 5 -3.74 0.22 -15.63
CA LYS A 5 -3.14 0.14 -14.30
C LYS A 5 -3.62 -1.15 -13.61
N GLN A 6 -2.70 -2.07 -13.33
CA GLN A 6 -3.05 -3.33 -12.67
C GLN A 6 -3.46 -3.08 -11.22
N THR A 7 -4.45 -3.83 -10.75
CA THR A 7 -4.99 -3.69 -9.38
C THR A 7 -4.59 -4.88 -8.52
N ALA A 8 -4.13 -4.61 -7.30
CA ALA A 8 -3.75 -5.61 -6.31
C ALA A 8 -4.55 -5.45 -5.01
N TRP A 9 -5.00 -6.57 -4.45
CA TRP A 9 -5.66 -6.62 -3.14
C TRP A 9 -4.76 -7.30 -2.12
N VAL A 10 -4.39 -6.57 -1.06
CA VAL A 10 -3.43 -7.07 -0.07
C VAL A 10 -4.14 -7.30 1.27
N ILE A 11 -4.33 -8.57 1.63
CA ILE A 11 -4.70 -8.97 3.00
C ILE A 11 -3.49 -8.85 3.93
N GLY A 12 -3.71 -8.46 5.18
CA GLY A 12 -2.62 -8.26 6.14
C GLY A 12 -1.66 -7.13 5.74
N ALA A 13 -2.12 -6.18 4.92
CA ALA A 13 -1.32 -5.08 4.37
C ALA A 13 -0.66 -4.19 5.44
N THR A 14 -1.20 -4.19 6.66
CA THR A 14 -0.72 -3.37 7.77
C THR A 14 0.30 -4.11 8.64
N GLY A 15 0.52 -5.40 8.39
CA GLY A 15 1.48 -6.24 9.11
C GLY A 15 2.90 -6.07 8.60
N PHE A 16 3.83 -6.89 9.13
CA PHE A 16 5.26 -6.78 8.81
C PHE A 16 5.53 -6.91 7.31
N ILE A 17 5.26 -8.07 6.70
CA ILE A 17 5.53 -8.29 5.26
C ILE A 17 4.56 -7.49 4.39
N GLY A 18 3.28 -7.42 4.79
CA GLY A 18 2.23 -6.80 3.98
C GLY A 18 2.48 -5.33 3.65
N LYS A 19 3.06 -4.55 4.57
CA LYS A 19 3.35 -3.14 4.29
C LYS A 19 4.47 -2.96 3.27
N PHE A 20 5.53 -3.79 3.32
CA PHE A 20 6.59 -3.76 2.31
C PHE A 20 6.09 -4.20 0.93
N LEU A 21 5.27 -5.25 0.87
CA LEU A 21 4.63 -5.66 -0.39
C LEU A 21 3.75 -4.54 -0.97
N THR A 22 2.94 -3.91 -0.11
CA THR A 22 2.09 -2.76 -0.51
C THR A 22 2.95 -1.63 -1.06
N ALA A 23 4.06 -1.29 -0.40
CA ALA A 23 4.99 -0.27 -0.90
C ALA A 23 5.60 -0.62 -2.26
N GLN A 24 6.00 -1.87 -2.46
CA GLN A 24 6.60 -2.32 -3.72
C GLN A 24 5.60 -2.25 -4.87
N LEU A 25 4.37 -2.72 -4.65
CA LEU A 25 3.28 -2.65 -5.65
C LEU A 25 2.97 -1.20 -6.03
N LEU A 26 2.95 -0.28 -5.06
CA LEU A 26 2.74 1.14 -5.34
C LEU A 26 3.89 1.73 -6.18
N LYS A 27 5.15 1.36 -5.90
CA LYS A 27 6.32 1.77 -6.70
C LYS A 27 6.27 1.25 -8.13
N GLU A 28 5.73 0.05 -8.32
CA GLU A 28 5.53 -0.59 -9.63
C GLU A 28 4.27 -0.08 -10.35
N ASN A 29 3.64 1.00 -9.85
CA ASN A 29 2.47 1.64 -10.43
C ASN A 29 1.21 0.75 -10.43
N TYR A 30 1.08 -0.17 -9.49
CA TYR A 30 -0.20 -0.84 -9.23
C TYR A 30 -1.17 0.10 -8.51
N GLN A 31 -2.46 -0.10 -8.73
CA GLN A 31 -3.50 0.36 -7.82
C GLN A 31 -3.61 -0.66 -6.69
N VAL A 32 -3.38 -0.23 -5.45
CA VAL A 32 -3.37 -1.15 -4.30
C VAL A 32 -4.53 -0.85 -3.37
N PHE A 33 -5.29 -1.88 -3.04
CA PHE A 33 -6.29 -1.85 -2.00
C PHE A 33 -5.74 -2.62 -0.78
N ALA A 34 -5.50 -1.93 0.32
CA ALA A 34 -4.95 -2.49 1.55
C ALA A 34 -6.09 -2.84 2.53
N MET A 35 -6.25 -4.12 2.86
CA MET A 35 -7.26 -4.53 3.84
C MET A 35 -6.76 -4.32 5.28
N CYS A 36 -7.54 -3.54 6.02
CA CYS A 36 -7.32 -3.26 7.44
C CYS A 36 -8.40 -3.97 8.28
N ARG A 37 -8.00 -4.53 9.43
CA ARG A 37 -8.94 -5.09 10.43
C ARG A 37 -9.51 -4.00 11.33
N ASN A 38 -8.69 -3.01 11.68
CA ASN A 38 -9.09 -1.84 12.46
C ASN A 38 -8.68 -0.58 11.69
N LEU A 39 -9.60 -0.07 10.86
CA LEU A 39 -9.37 1.09 9.99
C LEU A 39 -8.85 2.31 10.76
N ARG A 40 -9.47 2.64 11.90
CA ARG A 40 -9.14 3.85 12.68
C ARG A 40 -7.67 3.94 13.08
N GLN A 41 -7.07 2.82 13.46
CA GLN A 41 -5.68 2.78 13.90
C GLN A 41 -4.73 2.43 12.75
N GLN A 42 -5.10 1.43 11.95
CA GLN A 42 -4.19 0.83 10.98
C GLN A 42 -4.05 1.63 9.69
N GLU A 43 -5.08 2.38 9.30
CA GLU A 43 -4.99 3.23 8.11
C GLU A 43 -3.93 4.32 8.30
N ALA A 44 -4.01 5.07 9.41
CA ALA A 44 -3.07 6.14 9.71
C ALA A 44 -1.62 5.61 9.80
N GLN A 45 -1.42 4.54 10.57
CA GLN A 45 -0.10 3.91 10.71
C GLN A 45 0.49 3.43 9.37
N LEU A 46 -0.34 2.81 8.51
CA LEU A 46 0.10 2.34 7.21
C LEU A 46 0.42 3.52 6.29
N ARG A 47 -0.42 4.56 6.27
CA ARG A 47 -0.18 5.79 5.48
C ARG A 47 1.11 6.48 5.89
N ASP A 48 1.33 6.69 7.18
CA ASP A 48 2.53 7.34 7.70
C ASP A 48 3.78 6.57 7.30
N TRP A 49 3.75 5.24 7.43
CA TRP A 49 4.86 4.37 7.03
C TRP A 49 5.10 4.36 5.50
N LEU A 50 4.04 4.39 4.68
CA LEU A 50 4.15 4.46 3.22
C LEU A 50 4.76 5.79 2.75
N ASN A 51 4.38 6.89 3.40
CA ASN A 51 4.94 8.21 3.12
C ASN A 51 6.42 8.28 3.53
N SER A 52 6.79 7.70 4.69
CA SER A 52 8.18 7.68 5.14
C SER A 52 9.08 6.69 4.38
N SER A 53 8.51 5.69 3.69
CA SER A 53 9.26 4.64 2.96
C SER A 53 9.55 4.99 1.50
N GLY A 54 9.12 6.17 1.05
CA GLY A 54 9.24 6.60 -0.36
C GLY A 54 8.41 5.74 -1.32
N ALA A 55 7.36 5.08 -0.81
CA ALA A 55 6.46 4.25 -1.60
C ALA A 55 5.45 5.06 -2.41
N VAL A 56 5.06 6.22 -1.88
CA VAL A 56 4.17 7.18 -2.53
C VAL A 56 5.02 8.39 -2.89
N LYS A 57 5.11 8.71 -4.19
CA LYS A 57 5.68 9.98 -4.64
C LYS A 57 4.59 11.05 -4.50
N ASN A 58 4.87 12.11 -3.74
CA ASN A 58 4.07 13.34 -3.73
C ASN A 58 3.99 13.95 -5.13
#